data_AF-A0ABD3AS95-F1
#
_entry.id   AF-A0ABD3AS95-F1
#
_cell.length_a   1.000
_cell.length_b   1.000
_cell.length_c   1.000
_cell.angle_alpha   90.00
_cell.angle_beta   90.00
_cell.angle_gamma   90.00
#
_symmetry.space_group_name_H-M   'P 1'
#
loop_
_entity.id
_entity.type
_entity.pdbx_description
1 polymer ?
#
loop_
_entity_poly.entity_id
_entity_poly.type
_entity_poly.pdbx_seq_one_letter_code
_entity_poly.pdbx_strand_id
1 'polypeptide(L)'
;MAASILSFPLPKPSSVSIIAKATSSAPTTLSPPPPPAETLDQNFGRKGIKFLESAGGNVPSVELTVRNGSSLKLQIPNGHVTSYKPKVYWRDDGFEEVLYTLPPAGNSSSSKGGIGLVLNDSSDPNSKGSLLKTSEWTVKDVDSDSIDALQVELSSTSGTLEITYVVSLYPLSMATAVIVKNNGRKAVNLTAAILTHFKLKKRGRAGIQGLKGCSYCTQPPLPSNYEVLSPSEAMRTEDPGLFSIGWEPEKKQGEWSVQDVPLTVLKHKLSRVYATPPADRLKDFYNTIPSKYEIHDQGRQLFYRFIRMGFEDIYLCNPGSFSDKYGKDYFICTGPASMLIPIVVNPGDEWRGAQVIEHDNL
;
A
#
# COMPACT_ATOMS: atom_id res chain seq x y z
N MET A 1 -54.15 8.53 -28.27
CA MET A 1 -52.94 9.37 -28.09
C MET A 1 -51.74 8.45 -28.09
N ALA A 2 -51.00 8.43 -29.20
CA ALA A 2 -49.76 7.68 -29.36
C ALA A 2 -48.69 8.71 -29.72
N ALA A 3 -47.61 8.77 -28.94
CA ALA A 3 -46.49 9.65 -29.21
C ALA A 3 -45.33 8.81 -29.75
N SER A 4 -45.00 9.04 -31.02
CA SER A 4 -43.78 8.56 -31.68
C SER A 4 -42.56 9.25 -31.09
N ILE A 5 -41.49 8.50 -30.88
CA ILE A 5 -40.16 9.04 -30.57
C ILE A 5 -39.24 8.62 -31.72
N LEU A 6 -38.77 9.62 -32.47
CA LEU A 6 -37.86 9.50 -33.61
C LEU A 6 -36.43 9.26 -33.11
N SER A 7 -35.77 8.23 -33.65
CA SER A 7 -34.36 7.92 -33.43
C SER A 7 -33.51 8.48 -34.58
N PHE A 8 -32.52 9.31 -34.25
CA PHE A 8 -31.53 9.85 -35.20
C PHE A 8 -30.33 8.89 -35.33
N PRO A 9 -29.86 8.55 -36.55
CA PRO A 9 -28.64 7.78 -36.73
C PRO A 9 -27.40 8.68 -36.77
N LEU A 10 -26.36 8.33 -36.01
CA LEU A 10 -25.03 8.95 -36.15
C LEU A 10 -24.29 8.39 -37.39
N PRO A 11 -23.44 9.20 -38.07
CA PRO A 11 -22.78 8.80 -39.32
C PRO A 11 -21.56 7.92 -39.06
N LYS A 12 -21.40 6.87 -39.87
CA LYS A 12 -20.16 6.09 -40.01
C LYS A 12 -19.14 6.89 -40.84
N PRO A 13 -17.87 6.99 -40.45
CA PRO A 13 -16.83 7.39 -41.38
C PRO A 13 -16.19 6.15 -42.03
N SER A 14 -16.27 6.09 -43.37
CA SER A 14 -15.54 5.16 -44.21
C SER A 14 -14.26 5.81 -44.78
N SER A 15 -13.13 5.14 -44.51
CA SER A 15 -11.93 4.96 -45.36
C SER A 15 -11.24 6.15 -46.02
N VAL A 16 -9.97 6.40 -45.67
CA VAL A 16 -8.86 6.57 -46.64
C VAL A 16 -7.57 6.02 -46.01
N SER A 17 -7.00 4.98 -46.62
CA SER A 17 -5.67 4.46 -46.33
C SER A 17 -4.61 5.28 -47.08
N ILE A 18 -3.75 5.99 -46.36
CA ILE A 18 -2.50 6.51 -46.92
C ILE A 18 -1.37 5.65 -46.37
N ILE A 19 -0.82 4.80 -47.23
CA ILE A 19 0.39 4.02 -46.97
C ILE A 19 1.58 4.97 -47.12
N ALA A 20 2.15 5.41 -46.01
CA ALA A 20 3.50 5.94 -45.97
C ALA A 20 4.44 4.83 -45.54
N LYS A 21 5.21 4.29 -46.50
CA LYS A 21 6.35 3.41 -46.26
C LYS A 21 7.44 4.26 -45.60
N ALA A 22 7.71 4.02 -44.31
CA ALA A 22 8.94 4.47 -43.66
C ALA A 22 9.62 3.25 -43.04
N THR A 23 10.66 2.78 -43.72
CA THR A 23 11.70 1.95 -43.13
C THR A 23 12.46 2.78 -42.09
N SER A 24 12.36 2.42 -40.81
CA SER A 24 13.35 2.82 -39.81
C SER A 24 13.54 1.70 -38.79
N SER A 25 14.79 1.30 -38.65
CA SER A 25 15.36 0.43 -37.62
C SER A 25 14.73 0.62 -36.25
N ALA A 26 14.41 -0.50 -35.59
CA ALA A 26 13.92 -0.55 -34.22
C ALA A 26 14.94 0.10 -33.26
N PRO A 27 14.56 1.15 -32.50
CA PRO A 27 15.26 1.47 -31.27
C PRO A 27 14.68 0.62 -30.15
N THR A 28 15.57 0.05 -29.34
CA THR A 28 15.27 -0.44 -28.00
C THR A 28 14.50 0.65 -27.24
N THR A 29 13.25 0.36 -26.88
CA THR A 29 12.39 1.26 -26.10
C THR A 29 12.93 1.39 -24.68
N LEU A 30 13.79 2.39 -24.46
CA LEU A 30 13.93 3.00 -23.14
C LEU A 30 12.67 3.84 -22.90
N SER A 31 12.04 3.69 -21.74
CA SER A 31 10.92 4.55 -21.35
C SER A 31 11.38 6.01 -21.42
N PRO A 32 10.54 6.94 -21.92
CA PRO A 32 10.87 8.36 -21.82
C PRO A 32 11.09 8.72 -20.35
N PRO A 33 12.06 9.61 -20.04
CA PRO A 33 12.27 10.06 -18.68
C PRO A 33 10.97 10.67 -18.13
N PRO A 34 10.68 10.51 -16.83
CA PRO A 34 9.49 11.07 -16.24
C PRO A 34 9.46 12.59 -16.44
N PRO A 35 8.27 13.20 -16.62
CA PRO A 35 8.16 14.62 -16.88
C PRO A 35 8.79 15.43 -15.73
N PRO A 36 9.45 16.56 -16.03
CA PRO A 36 9.99 17.45 -14.99
C PRO A 36 8.90 17.87 -13.99
N ALA A 37 9.29 18.08 -12.73
CA ALA A 37 8.34 18.50 -11.69
C ALA A 37 7.62 19.81 -12.06
N GLU A 38 8.29 20.73 -12.74
CA GLU A 38 7.69 21.98 -13.23
C GLU A 38 6.52 21.74 -14.19
N THR A 39 6.65 20.78 -15.09
CA THR A 39 5.58 20.41 -16.04
C THR A 39 4.41 19.76 -15.32
N LEU A 40 4.69 18.92 -14.31
CA LEU A 40 3.64 18.32 -13.48
C LEU A 40 2.89 19.38 -12.66
N ASP A 41 3.60 20.36 -12.09
CA ASP A 41 2.99 21.44 -11.32
C ASP A 41 2.16 22.37 -12.21
N GLN A 42 2.59 22.65 -13.44
CA GLN A 42 1.79 23.42 -14.40
C GLN A 42 0.49 22.71 -14.78
N ASN A 43 0.51 21.39 -14.96
CA ASN A 43 -0.66 20.63 -15.40
C ASN A 43 -1.61 20.29 -14.23
N PHE A 44 -1.03 19.86 -13.11
CA PHE A 44 -1.73 19.24 -11.99
C PHE A 44 -1.54 19.97 -10.66
N GLY A 45 -0.75 21.04 -10.59
CA GLY A 45 -0.60 21.84 -9.38
C GLY A 45 -1.94 22.46 -8.97
N ARG A 46 -2.32 22.32 -7.71
CA ARG A 46 -3.56 22.87 -7.14
C ARG A 46 -3.27 23.38 -5.73
N LYS A 47 -4.20 24.16 -5.15
CA LYS A 47 -4.04 24.57 -3.75
C LYS A 47 -3.94 23.31 -2.87
N GLY A 48 -2.86 23.22 -2.08
CA GLY A 48 -2.56 22.05 -1.25
C GLY A 48 -1.86 20.90 -1.97
N ILE A 49 -1.69 20.92 -3.30
CA ILE A 49 -1.02 19.88 -4.10
C ILE A 49 0.15 20.50 -4.84
N LYS A 50 1.38 20.12 -4.49
CA LYS A 50 2.60 20.68 -5.07
C LYS A 50 3.51 19.59 -5.60
N PHE A 51 3.98 19.74 -6.84
CA PHE A 51 4.95 18.83 -7.43
C PHE A 51 6.38 19.34 -7.23
N LEU A 52 7.28 18.44 -6.86
CA LEU A 52 8.64 18.75 -6.42
C LEU A 52 9.62 17.67 -6.87
N GLU A 53 10.85 18.05 -7.17
CA GLU A 53 11.97 17.10 -7.24
C GLU A 53 12.44 16.75 -5.83
N SER A 54 12.73 15.47 -5.59
CA SER A 54 13.22 15.04 -4.28
C SER A 54 14.64 15.55 -4.01
N ALA A 55 14.91 15.96 -2.77
CA ALA A 55 16.24 16.38 -2.36
C ALA A 55 17.25 15.22 -2.53
N GLY A 56 18.17 15.35 -3.50
CA GLY A 56 19.23 14.36 -3.77
C GLY A 56 19.05 13.52 -5.04
N GLY A 57 17.99 13.73 -5.82
CA GLY A 57 17.82 13.05 -7.12
C GLY A 57 16.62 13.58 -7.88
N ASN A 58 16.70 13.54 -9.20
CA ASN A 58 15.68 13.99 -10.15
C ASN A 58 14.40 13.11 -10.16
N VAL A 59 13.94 12.69 -8.97
CA VAL A 59 12.77 11.82 -8.77
C VAL A 59 11.57 12.72 -8.47
N PRO A 60 10.57 12.76 -9.37
CA PRO A 60 9.40 13.59 -9.18
C PRO A 60 8.55 13.06 -8.03
N SER A 61 8.10 13.98 -7.19
CA SER A 61 7.27 13.72 -6.02
C SER A 61 6.15 14.74 -5.93
N VAL A 62 5.10 14.39 -5.20
CA VAL A 62 3.99 15.28 -4.89
C VAL A 62 3.83 15.39 -3.37
N GLU A 63 3.64 16.61 -2.90
CA GLU A 63 3.32 16.93 -1.51
C GLU A 63 1.88 17.39 -1.43
N LEU A 64 1.12 16.77 -0.52
CA LEU A 64 -0.26 17.14 -0.22
C LEU A 64 -0.30 17.77 1.16
N THR A 65 -0.96 18.92 1.31
CA THR A 65 -1.14 19.61 2.58
C THR A 65 -2.56 20.16 2.70
N VAL A 66 -3.35 19.58 3.60
CA VAL A 66 -4.73 20.00 3.87
C VAL A 66 -4.77 21.22 4.81
N ARG A 67 -5.94 21.83 4.95
CA ARG A 67 -6.15 23.09 5.69
C ARG A 67 -5.63 23.07 7.13
N ASN A 68 -5.76 21.94 7.83
CA ASN A 68 -5.30 21.84 9.21
C ASN A 68 -3.77 21.67 9.34
N GLY A 69 -3.05 21.66 8.21
CA GLY A 69 -1.60 21.52 8.12
C GLY A 69 -1.11 20.07 8.03
N SER A 70 -2.00 19.08 8.16
CA SER A 70 -1.61 17.68 7.94
C SER A 70 -1.07 17.52 6.53
N SER A 71 0.02 16.76 6.38
CA SER A 71 0.67 16.62 5.09
C SER A 71 1.16 15.20 4.81
N LEU A 72 1.33 14.88 3.53
CA LEU A 72 1.98 13.65 3.09
C LEU A 72 2.85 13.89 1.86
N LYS A 73 3.83 13.01 1.62
CA LYS A 73 4.71 13.03 0.45
C LYS A 73 4.71 11.69 -0.29
N LEU A 74 4.42 11.75 -1.59
CA LEU A 74 4.34 10.61 -2.51
C LEU A 74 5.42 10.73 -3.59
N GLN A 75 6.26 9.72 -3.74
CA GLN A 75 7.13 9.58 -4.91
C GLN A 75 6.33 9.00 -6.07
N ILE A 76 6.39 9.67 -7.22
CA ILE A 76 5.53 9.34 -8.35
C ILE A 76 6.01 8.05 -9.04
N PRO A 77 7.26 7.89 -9.50
CA PRO A 77 7.63 6.78 -10.40
C PRO A 77 7.39 5.38 -9.84
N ASN A 78 7.38 5.23 -8.51
CA ASN A 78 7.12 4.01 -7.79
C ASN A 78 5.79 4.01 -7.02
N GLY A 79 5.02 5.10 -7.00
CA GLY A 79 3.77 5.18 -6.23
C GLY A 79 3.99 5.00 -4.72
N HIS A 80 5.13 5.46 -4.19
CA HIS A 80 5.57 5.21 -2.81
C HIS A 80 5.25 6.40 -1.89
N VAL A 81 4.41 6.21 -0.88
CA VAL A 81 4.18 7.25 0.15
C VAL A 81 5.31 7.18 1.16
N THR A 82 6.14 8.22 1.18
CA THR A 82 7.38 8.28 1.98
C THR A 82 7.23 9.01 3.31
N SER A 83 6.22 9.86 3.47
CA SER A 83 6.01 10.67 4.68
C SER A 83 4.53 10.90 4.87
N TYR A 84 4.08 10.83 6.12
CA TYR A 84 2.75 11.26 6.54
C TYR A 84 2.87 11.93 7.90
N LYS A 85 2.43 13.18 7.97
CA LYS A 85 2.51 14.05 9.15
C LYS A 85 1.11 14.56 9.51
N PRO A 86 0.28 13.71 10.13
CA PRO A 86 -1.02 14.13 10.63
C PRO A 86 -0.90 15.16 11.74
N LYS A 87 -1.91 16.03 11.86
CA LYS A 87 -2.14 16.83 13.07
C LYS A 87 -2.76 15.94 14.14
N VAL A 88 -1.92 15.45 15.05
CA VAL A 88 -2.28 14.45 16.07
C VAL A 88 -2.62 15.05 17.44
N TYR A 89 -2.27 16.32 17.68
CA TYR A 89 -2.61 17.03 18.90
C TYR A 89 -3.52 18.21 18.58
N TRP A 90 -4.60 18.37 19.35
CA TRP A 90 -5.52 19.49 19.18
C TRP A 90 -5.06 20.77 19.88
N ARG A 91 -4.20 20.64 20.91
CA ARG A 91 -3.69 21.79 21.71
C ARG A 91 -2.47 22.46 21.10
N ASP A 92 -1.64 21.69 20.39
CA ASP A 92 -0.37 22.16 19.86
C ASP A 92 -0.37 22.10 18.33
N ASP A 93 0.44 22.93 17.68
CA ASP A 93 0.67 22.88 16.23
C ASP A 93 1.68 21.77 15.84
N GLY A 94 1.67 20.67 16.60
CA GLY A 94 2.55 19.55 16.40
C GLY A 94 2.11 18.66 15.23
N PHE A 95 3.01 18.47 14.27
CA PHE A 95 2.88 17.49 13.19
C PHE A 95 3.99 16.46 13.35
N GLU A 96 3.61 15.21 13.63
CA GLU A 96 4.59 14.13 13.83
C GLU A 96 4.69 13.22 12.62
N GLU A 97 5.90 12.82 12.25
CA GLU A 97 6.09 11.76 11.28
C GLU A 97 5.63 10.41 11.87
N VAL A 98 4.66 9.80 11.19
CA VAL A 98 4.09 8.50 11.58
C VAL A 98 4.55 7.35 10.69
N LEU A 99 5.14 7.63 9.53
CA LEU A 99 5.74 6.60 8.69
C LEU A 99 7.22 6.40 9.02
N TYR A 100 7.65 5.15 8.97
CA TYR A 100 9.06 4.80 9.05
C TYR A 100 9.58 4.57 7.64
N THR A 101 10.37 5.51 7.14
CA THR A 101 10.94 5.48 5.80
C THR A 101 12.44 5.66 5.86
N LEU A 102 13.17 4.76 5.21
CA LEU A 102 14.61 4.83 5.05
C LEU A 102 14.95 5.52 3.72
N PRO A 103 15.94 6.41 3.71
CA PRO A 103 16.43 6.97 2.47
C PRO A 103 17.01 5.84 1.59
N PRO A 104 17.11 6.07 0.26
CA PRO A 104 17.82 5.16 -0.63
C PRO A 104 19.24 4.90 -0.09
N ALA A 105 19.66 3.64 -0.09
CA ALA A 105 20.95 3.22 0.44
C ALA A 105 21.75 2.43 -0.61
N GLY A 106 23.06 2.70 -0.68
CA GLY A 106 23.96 2.05 -1.63
C GLY A 106 23.61 2.37 -3.10
N ASN A 107 23.59 1.35 -3.96
CA ASN A 107 23.26 1.47 -5.38
C ASN A 107 21.74 1.44 -5.66
N SER A 108 20.90 1.34 -4.62
CA SER A 108 19.44 1.36 -4.81
C SER A 108 18.94 2.79 -4.93
N SER A 109 18.15 3.07 -5.96
CA SER A 109 17.53 4.38 -6.17
C SER A 109 16.23 4.57 -5.39
N SER A 110 15.70 3.51 -4.76
CA SER A 110 14.41 3.51 -4.07
C SER A 110 14.54 3.57 -2.56
N SER A 111 13.76 4.45 -1.93
CA SER A 111 13.54 4.42 -0.48
C SER A 111 12.83 3.13 -0.03
N LYS A 112 13.09 2.71 1.20
CA LYS A 112 12.42 1.57 1.84
C LYS A 112 11.51 2.06 2.95
N GLY A 113 10.52 1.28 3.36
CA GLY A 113 9.56 1.69 4.38
C GLY A 113 8.35 2.40 3.80
N GLY A 114 7.77 3.37 4.52
CA GLY A 114 6.61 4.13 4.07
C GLY A 114 5.36 3.26 3.82
N ILE A 115 4.48 3.71 2.90
CA ILE A 115 3.34 2.93 2.40
C ILE A 115 3.58 2.55 0.95
N GLY A 116 3.60 1.26 0.68
CA GLY A 116 3.84 0.70 -0.65
C GLY A 116 2.72 -0.24 -1.10
N LEU A 117 2.28 -0.06 -2.34
CA LEU A 117 1.43 -1.02 -3.03
C LEU A 117 2.30 -2.16 -3.58
N VAL A 118 1.99 -3.39 -3.18
CA VAL A 118 2.63 -4.61 -3.64
C VAL A 118 1.63 -5.37 -4.50
N LEU A 119 2.01 -5.65 -5.74
CA LEU A 119 1.23 -6.46 -6.68
C LEU A 119 2.18 -7.48 -7.32
N ASN A 120 1.91 -8.76 -7.11
CA ASN A 120 2.76 -9.85 -7.59
C ASN A 120 1.92 -10.82 -8.43
N ASP A 121 2.50 -11.27 -9.54
CA ASP A 121 1.89 -12.31 -10.37
C ASP A 121 2.03 -13.65 -9.65
N SER A 122 0.91 -14.35 -9.52
CA SER A 122 0.80 -15.68 -8.90
C SER A 122 0.22 -16.72 -9.86
N SER A 123 0.27 -16.46 -11.16
CA SER A 123 -0.19 -17.37 -12.20
C SER A 123 0.62 -18.68 -12.27
N ASP A 124 1.90 -18.66 -11.87
CA ASP A 124 2.72 -19.86 -11.71
C ASP A 124 2.89 -20.24 -10.23
N PRO A 125 2.23 -21.32 -9.76
CA PRO A 125 2.30 -21.77 -8.36
C PRO A 125 3.68 -22.29 -7.93
N ASN A 126 4.59 -22.58 -8.88
CA ASN A 126 5.97 -22.99 -8.57
C ASN A 126 6.96 -21.80 -8.53
N SER A 127 6.53 -20.62 -8.97
CA SER A 127 7.31 -19.39 -8.82
C SER A 127 7.04 -18.78 -7.45
N LYS A 128 8.06 -18.23 -6.77
CA LYS A 128 7.92 -17.56 -5.46
C LYS A 128 7.19 -16.21 -5.52
N GLY A 129 6.21 -16.06 -6.41
CA GLY A 129 5.60 -14.79 -6.80
C GLY A 129 6.62 -13.88 -7.46
N SER A 130 6.43 -13.53 -8.72
CA SER A 130 7.27 -12.50 -9.35
C SER A 130 6.66 -11.13 -9.09
N LEU A 131 7.48 -10.15 -8.73
CA LEU A 131 7.05 -8.75 -8.71
C LEU A 131 6.43 -8.43 -10.08
N LEU A 132 5.22 -7.89 -10.10
CA LEU A 132 4.66 -7.41 -11.35
C LEU A 132 5.57 -6.32 -11.89
N LYS A 133 6.03 -6.51 -13.13
CA LYS A 133 6.76 -5.49 -13.86
C LYS A 133 5.76 -4.45 -14.32
N THR A 134 5.47 -3.49 -13.46
CA THR A 134 4.67 -2.32 -13.81
C THR A 134 5.55 -1.33 -14.57
N SER A 135 4.96 -0.64 -15.55
CA SER A 135 5.55 0.61 -16.05
C SER A 135 5.72 1.60 -14.89
N GLU A 136 6.59 2.60 -15.06
CA GLU A 136 6.65 3.71 -14.10
C GLU A 136 5.27 4.36 -14.00
N TRP A 137 4.89 4.72 -12.77
CA TRP A 137 3.62 5.39 -12.52
C TRP A 137 3.63 6.81 -13.08
N THR A 138 2.48 7.23 -13.58
CA THR A 138 2.26 8.58 -14.11
C THR A 138 1.04 9.21 -13.46
N VAL A 139 1.05 10.53 -13.28
CA VAL A 139 -0.10 11.27 -12.77
C VAL A 139 -1.20 11.27 -13.83
N LYS A 140 -2.37 10.77 -13.45
CA LYS A 140 -3.57 10.72 -14.30
C LYS A 140 -4.51 11.88 -14.00
N ASP A 141 -4.76 12.14 -12.73
CA ASP A 141 -5.63 13.23 -12.29
C ASP A 141 -5.33 13.68 -10.86
N VAL A 142 -5.86 14.84 -10.48
CA VAL A 142 -5.78 15.42 -9.13
C VAL A 142 -7.09 16.10 -8.77
N ASP A 143 -7.46 16.02 -7.49
CA ASP A 143 -8.62 16.72 -6.97
C ASP A 143 -8.29 17.47 -5.67
N SER A 144 -8.89 18.63 -5.50
CA SER A 144 -8.72 19.50 -4.33
C SER A 144 -10.06 20.12 -3.98
N ASP A 145 -10.78 19.48 -3.06
CA ASP A 145 -11.99 20.05 -2.48
C ASP A 145 -11.60 20.98 -1.34
N SER A 146 -11.59 22.28 -1.65
CA SER A 146 -11.47 23.34 -0.66
C SER A 146 -10.28 23.20 0.29
N ILE A 147 -9.22 22.46 -0.07
CA ILE A 147 -8.12 22.00 0.78
C ILE A 147 -8.52 21.17 2.02
N ASP A 148 -9.75 20.66 2.08
CA ASP A 148 -10.20 19.69 3.09
C ASP A 148 -10.10 18.26 2.61
N ALA A 149 -10.10 18.03 1.30
CA ALA A 149 -9.77 16.73 0.72
C ALA A 149 -8.86 16.94 -0.47
N LEU A 150 -7.71 16.28 -0.46
CA LEU A 150 -6.74 16.31 -1.54
C LEU A 150 -6.56 14.91 -2.07
N GLN A 151 -6.54 14.75 -3.39
CA GLN A 151 -6.38 13.45 -4.04
C GLN A 151 -5.41 13.55 -5.20
N VAL A 152 -4.57 12.52 -5.35
CA VAL A 152 -3.76 12.29 -6.55
C VAL A 152 -4.05 10.88 -7.07
N GLU A 153 -4.38 10.80 -8.34
CA GLU A 153 -4.58 9.54 -9.06
C GLU A 153 -3.34 9.26 -9.93
N LEU A 154 -2.69 8.14 -9.67
CA LEU A 154 -1.61 7.59 -10.47
C LEU A 154 -2.14 6.45 -11.35
N SER A 155 -1.57 6.30 -12.53
CA SER A 155 -1.84 5.18 -13.42
C SER A 155 -0.55 4.48 -13.85
N SER A 156 -0.63 3.16 -13.99
CA SER A 156 0.42 2.31 -14.52
C SER A 156 -0.20 1.13 -15.26
N THR A 157 0.58 0.50 -16.14
CA THR A 157 0.18 -0.70 -16.88
C THR A 157 1.17 -1.82 -16.64
N SER A 158 0.69 -3.06 -16.58
CA SER A 158 1.53 -4.25 -16.57
C SER A 158 0.94 -5.32 -17.48
N GLY A 159 1.51 -5.48 -18.67
CA GLY A 159 0.98 -6.39 -19.69
C GLY A 159 -0.43 -5.99 -20.11
N THR A 160 -1.43 -6.80 -19.74
CA THR A 160 -2.85 -6.54 -20.02
C THR A 160 -3.60 -5.88 -18.85
N LEU A 161 -2.91 -5.64 -17.73
CA LEU A 161 -3.49 -5.01 -16.55
C LEU A 161 -3.32 -3.50 -16.62
N GLU A 162 -4.42 -2.78 -16.41
CA GLU A 162 -4.45 -1.36 -16.13
C GLU A 162 -4.61 -1.18 -14.63
N ILE A 163 -3.70 -0.43 -14.02
CA ILE A 163 -3.60 -0.26 -12.57
C ILE A 163 -3.74 1.22 -12.27
N THR A 164 -4.73 1.56 -11.46
CA THR A 164 -4.93 2.91 -10.93
C THR A 164 -4.67 2.90 -9.44
N TYR A 165 -3.88 3.85 -8.94
CA TYR A 165 -3.58 4.01 -7.53
C TYR A 165 -3.91 5.42 -7.08
N VAL A 166 -4.80 5.53 -6.11
CA VAL A 166 -5.34 6.78 -5.61
C VAL A 166 -4.81 7.02 -4.21
N VAL A 167 -4.21 8.18 -3.98
CA VAL A 167 -3.76 8.61 -2.66
C VAL A 167 -4.55 9.85 -2.26
N SER A 168 -5.28 9.76 -1.15
CA SER A 168 -6.13 10.83 -0.64
C SER A 168 -5.69 11.25 0.76
N LEU A 169 -5.70 12.55 1.03
CA LEU A 169 -5.41 13.15 2.33
C LEU A 169 -6.61 13.96 2.81
N TYR A 170 -6.96 13.75 4.08
CA TYR A 170 -8.01 14.44 4.81
C TYR A 170 -7.43 14.99 6.14
N PRO A 171 -8.16 15.86 6.87
CA PRO A 171 -7.67 16.44 8.11
C PRO A 171 -7.41 15.43 9.23
N LEU A 172 -8.15 14.31 9.24
CA LEU A 172 -8.10 13.29 10.30
C LEU A 172 -7.72 11.89 9.79
N SER A 173 -7.39 11.76 8.51
CA SER A 173 -7.09 10.47 7.91
C SER A 173 -6.34 10.60 6.58
N MET A 174 -5.71 9.51 6.16
CA MET A 174 -5.28 9.31 4.78
C MET A 174 -5.81 8.00 4.24
N ALA A 175 -5.96 7.91 2.92
CA ALA A 175 -6.39 6.69 2.24
C ALA A 175 -5.50 6.40 1.05
N THR A 176 -5.25 5.11 0.82
CA THR A 176 -4.66 4.61 -0.41
C THR A 176 -5.58 3.54 -1.00
N ALA A 177 -5.92 3.67 -2.27
CA ALA A 177 -6.82 2.75 -2.97
C ALA A 177 -6.20 2.31 -4.28
N VAL A 178 -6.44 1.06 -4.66
CA VAL A 178 -5.97 0.47 -5.90
C VAL A 178 -7.16 -0.11 -6.67
N ILE A 179 -7.14 0.09 -7.98
CA ILE A 179 -8.06 -0.52 -8.93
C ILE A 179 -7.20 -1.26 -9.96
N VAL A 180 -7.45 -2.55 -10.15
CA VAL A 180 -6.77 -3.38 -11.14
C VAL A 180 -7.81 -3.88 -12.13
N LYS A 181 -7.69 -3.46 -13.39
CA LYS A 181 -8.58 -3.87 -14.48
C LYS A 181 -7.85 -4.76 -15.45
N ASN A 182 -8.46 -5.90 -15.80
CA ASN A 182 -7.87 -6.83 -16.76
C ASN A 182 -8.46 -6.62 -18.16
N ASN A 183 -7.72 -5.92 -19.01
CA ASN A 183 -8.08 -5.69 -20.42
C ASN A 183 -7.63 -6.86 -21.34
N GLY A 184 -7.16 -7.96 -20.76
CA GLY A 184 -6.66 -9.15 -21.45
C GLY A 184 -7.76 -10.14 -21.82
N ARG A 185 -7.33 -11.32 -22.32
CA ARG A 185 -8.23 -12.41 -22.72
C ARG A 185 -8.20 -13.61 -21.75
N LYS A 186 -7.33 -13.59 -20.75
CA LYS A 186 -7.19 -14.66 -19.75
C LYS A 186 -7.31 -14.06 -18.35
N ALA A 187 -7.80 -14.84 -17.40
CA ALA A 187 -7.80 -14.47 -16.00
C ALA A 187 -6.35 -14.32 -15.49
N VAL A 188 -6.14 -13.37 -14.60
CA VAL A 188 -4.85 -13.13 -13.95
C VAL A 188 -4.99 -13.33 -12.44
N ASN A 189 -4.07 -14.11 -11.87
CA ASN A 189 -4.01 -14.39 -10.45
C ASN A 189 -2.98 -13.48 -9.80
N LEU A 190 -3.39 -12.68 -8.83
CA LEU A 190 -2.55 -11.69 -8.17
C LEU A 190 -2.49 -11.94 -6.66
N THR A 191 -1.30 -11.82 -6.09
CA THR A 191 -1.19 -11.51 -4.66
C THR A 191 -0.96 -10.03 -4.52
N ALA A 192 -1.64 -9.42 -3.54
CA ALA A 192 -1.64 -7.97 -3.39
C ALA A 192 -1.54 -7.59 -1.92
N ALA A 193 -0.90 -6.46 -1.63
CA ALA A 193 -0.93 -5.84 -0.32
C ALA A 193 -0.71 -4.35 -0.40
N ILE A 194 -1.24 -3.61 0.58
CA ILE A 194 -0.80 -2.24 0.86
C ILE A 194 -0.06 -2.33 2.18
N LEU A 195 1.28 -2.28 2.13
CA LEU A 195 2.12 -2.46 3.30
C LEU A 195 2.57 -1.11 3.85
N THR A 196 2.29 -0.89 5.13
CA THR A 196 2.63 0.34 5.87
C THR A 196 3.71 0.04 6.90
N HIS A 197 4.86 0.67 6.74
CA HIS A 197 5.89 0.70 7.76
C HIS A 197 5.59 1.85 8.73
N PHE A 198 4.95 1.51 9.85
CA PHE A 198 4.44 2.49 10.81
C PHE A 198 5.47 2.73 11.92
N LYS A 199 5.79 4.00 12.18
CA LYS A 199 6.79 4.42 13.16
C LYS A 199 6.17 4.47 14.56
N LEU A 200 6.86 3.87 15.53
CA LEU A 200 6.45 3.79 16.92
C LEU A 200 7.50 4.42 17.83
N LYS A 201 7.09 4.94 18.99
CA LYS A 201 8.03 5.60 19.91
C LYS A 201 9.04 4.63 20.51
N LYS A 202 8.57 3.46 20.95
CA LYS A 202 9.43 2.51 21.67
C LYS A 202 8.91 1.07 21.59
N ARG A 203 9.85 0.15 21.47
CA ARG A 203 9.65 -1.30 21.60
C ARG A 203 8.92 -1.64 22.90
N GLY A 204 7.90 -2.50 22.82
CA GLY A 204 7.14 -2.98 23.98
C GLY A 204 6.24 -1.94 24.66
N ARG A 205 6.09 -0.74 24.09
CA ARG A 205 5.12 0.29 24.52
C ARG A 205 4.07 0.59 23.45
N ALA A 206 3.94 -0.33 22.50
CA ALA A 206 2.92 -0.28 21.49
C ALA A 206 2.20 -1.63 21.40
N GLY A 207 0.97 -1.63 20.92
CA GLY A 207 0.18 -2.84 20.75
C GLY A 207 -0.82 -2.77 19.62
N ILE A 208 -1.26 -3.93 19.15
CA ILE A 208 -2.34 -4.07 18.17
C ILE A 208 -3.61 -4.55 18.87
N GLN A 209 -4.69 -3.79 18.74
CA GLN A 209 -6.02 -4.12 19.26
C GLN A 209 -6.99 -4.42 18.11
N GLY A 210 -8.01 -5.25 18.39
CA GLY A 210 -9.08 -5.56 17.46
C GLY A 210 -8.93 -6.91 16.76
N LEU A 211 -7.82 -7.63 16.97
CA LEU A 211 -7.57 -8.94 16.34
C LEU A 211 -7.92 -10.13 17.24
N LYS A 212 -8.47 -9.92 18.44
CA LYS A 212 -8.89 -11.01 19.34
C LYS A 212 -9.90 -11.94 18.64
N GLY A 213 -9.70 -13.24 18.77
CA GLY A 213 -10.49 -14.29 18.13
C GLY A 213 -10.13 -14.56 16.67
N CYS A 214 -9.24 -13.76 16.07
CA CYS A 214 -8.82 -13.99 14.69
C CYS A 214 -7.86 -15.17 14.60
N SER A 215 -8.04 -15.97 13.55
CA SER A 215 -7.05 -16.98 13.18
C SER A 215 -5.85 -16.31 12.51
N TYR A 216 -4.66 -16.82 12.78
CA TYR A 216 -3.42 -16.38 12.15
C TYR A 216 -2.46 -17.53 11.93
N CYS A 217 -1.53 -17.35 11.01
CA CYS A 217 -0.36 -18.23 10.85
C CYS A 217 0.90 -17.40 10.58
N THR A 218 2.06 -17.96 10.90
CA THR A 218 3.35 -17.34 10.62
C THR A 218 3.59 -17.35 9.11
N GLN A 219 3.80 -16.19 8.52
CA GLN A 219 4.03 -16.03 7.08
C GLN A 219 4.96 -14.84 6.82
N PRO A 220 5.90 -14.94 5.86
CA PRO A 220 6.72 -13.79 5.47
C PRO A 220 5.87 -12.70 4.81
N PRO A 221 6.35 -11.45 4.77
CA PRO A 221 5.74 -10.40 3.94
C PRO A 221 5.81 -10.77 2.46
N LEU A 222 4.91 -10.21 1.65
CA LEU A 222 5.08 -10.26 0.20
C LEU A 222 6.41 -9.56 -0.16
N PRO A 223 7.25 -10.16 -1.03
CA PRO A 223 8.44 -9.50 -1.56
C PRO A 223 8.05 -8.16 -2.19
N SER A 224 8.82 -7.11 -1.89
CA SER A 224 8.54 -5.77 -2.42
C SER A 224 9.78 -4.89 -2.47
N ASN A 225 9.77 -3.86 -3.32
CA ASN A 225 10.84 -2.86 -3.36
C ASN A 225 10.86 -1.95 -2.12
N TYR A 226 9.79 -1.98 -1.32
CA TYR A 226 9.63 -1.14 -0.12
C TYR A 226 10.02 -1.87 1.17
N GLU A 227 10.50 -3.11 1.08
CA GLU A 227 10.80 -3.94 2.25
C GLU A 227 11.93 -3.34 3.09
N VAL A 228 11.66 -3.13 4.39
CA VAL A 228 12.72 -2.83 5.36
C VAL A 228 13.37 -4.13 5.82
N LEU A 229 12.55 -5.12 6.22
CA LEU A 229 13.00 -6.48 6.49
C LEU A 229 12.72 -7.34 5.26
N SER A 230 13.73 -8.05 4.78
CA SER A 230 13.50 -9.04 3.73
C SER A 230 12.58 -10.18 4.21
N PRO A 231 11.88 -10.89 3.31
CA PRO A 231 11.03 -12.02 3.66
C PRO A 231 11.72 -13.07 4.53
N SER A 232 13.01 -13.33 4.28
CA SER A 232 13.80 -14.25 5.08
C SER A 232 14.12 -13.70 6.48
N GLU A 233 14.48 -12.42 6.60
CA GLU A 233 14.71 -11.75 7.88
C GLU A 233 13.44 -11.68 8.73
N ALA A 234 12.30 -11.40 8.11
CA ALA A 234 10.99 -11.37 8.76
C ALA A 234 10.60 -12.73 9.37
N MET A 235 11.19 -13.84 8.90
CA MET A 235 10.97 -15.18 9.43
C MET A 235 12.03 -15.66 10.43
N ARG A 236 13.12 -14.90 10.65
CA ARG A 236 14.14 -15.28 11.64
C ARG A 236 13.59 -15.23 13.06
N THR A 237 13.97 -16.18 13.91
CA THR A 237 13.63 -16.16 15.34
C THR A 237 14.49 -15.14 16.06
N GLU A 238 13.90 -14.48 17.06
CA GLU A 238 14.61 -13.65 18.03
C GLU A 238 14.94 -14.51 19.26
N ASP A 239 16.14 -14.36 19.81
CA ASP A 239 16.45 -14.90 21.13
C ASP A 239 15.80 -13.98 22.18
N PRO A 240 14.83 -14.48 22.96
CA PRO A 240 14.09 -13.65 23.90
C PRO A 240 14.94 -13.21 25.12
N GLY A 241 16.14 -13.76 25.32
CA GLY A 241 16.99 -13.45 26.47
C GLY A 241 16.46 -14.01 27.79
N LEU A 242 17.31 -14.00 28.83
CA LEU A 242 17.14 -14.76 30.09
C LEU A 242 15.91 -14.38 30.94
N PHE A 243 15.21 -13.27 30.66
CA PHE A 243 14.10 -12.75 31.48
C PHE A 243 12.79 -12.50 30.71
N SER A 244 12.53 -13.26 29.65
CA SER A 244 11.30 -13.13 28.86
C SER A 244 10.16 -14.00 29.38
N ILE A 245 9.58 -13.57 30.50
CA ILE A 245 8.36 -14.16 31.06
C ILE A 245 7.19 -13.92 30.09
N GLY A 246 6.48 -14.99 29.72
CA GLY A 246 5.32 -14.93 28.82
C GLY A 246 5.66 -14.83 27.33
N TRP A 247 6.91 -15.10 26.94
CA TRP A 247 7.29 -15.22 25.53
C TRP A 247 6.98 -16.64 25.02
N GLU A 248 6.22 -16.71 23.93
CA GLU A 248 6.04 -17.93 23.15
C GLU A 248 6.69 -17.74 21.77
N PRO A 249 7.49 -18.71 21.29
CA PRO A 249 8.05 -18.64 19.95
C PRO A 249 6.93 -18.67 18.90
N GLU A 250 7.14 -17.95 17.80
CA GLU A 250 6.25 -18.08 16.64
C GLU A 250 6.21 -19.54 16.18
N LYS A 251 5.00 -20.01 15.87
CA LYS A 251 4.79 -21.35 15.35
C LYS A 251 5.42 -21.50 13.96
N LYS A 252 5.58 -22.75 13.52
CA LYS A 252 6.06 -23.04 12.17
C LYS A 252 5.11 -22.45 11.13
N GLN A 253 5.66 -22.07 9.98
CA GLN A 253 4.88 -21.58 8.85
C GLN A 253 3.79 -22.59 8.47
N GLY A 254 2.57 -22.09 8.26
CA GLY A 254 1.39 -22.91 7.94
C GLY A 254 0.66 -23.51 9.14
N GLU A 255 1.21 -23.42 10.36
CA GLU A 255 0.47 -23.79 11.56
C GLU A 255 -0.44 -22.64 12.00
N TRP A 256 -1.73 -22.96 12.17
CA TRP A 256 -2.75 -21.99 12.55
C TRP A 256 -2.86 -21.87 14.06
N SER A 257 -3.09 -20.64 14.51
CA SER A 257 -3.35 -20.28 15.91
C SER A 257 -4.47 -19.25 15.97
N VAL A 258 -5.01 -19.01 17.16
CA VAL A 258 -6.05 -18.00 17.40
C VAL A 258 -5.50 -16.95 18.35
N GLN A 259 -5.74 -15.68 18.03
CA GLN A 259 -5.36 -14.58 18.90
C GLN A 259 -6.27 -14.52 20.12
N ASP A 260 -5.76 -14.89 21.29
CA ASP A 260 -6.53 -15.03 22.53
C ASP A 260 -6.51 -13.76 23.40
N VAL A 261 -5.42 -12.98 23.33
CA VAL A 261 -5.30 -11.71 24.05
C VAL A 261 -5.99 -10.55 23.31
N PRO A 262 -6.57 -9.57 24.05
CA PRO A 262 -7.23 -8.40 23.46
C PRO A 262 -6.26 -7.42 22.80
N LEU A 263 -5.02 -7.36 23.28
CA LEU A 263 -3.97 -6.47 22.80
C LEU A 263 -2.68 -7.29 22.56
N THR A 264 -2.21 -7.29 21.32
CA THR A 264 -0.92 -7.91 20.97
C THR A 264 0.20 -6.91 21.25
N VAL A 265 0.96 -7.12 22.32
CA VAL A 265 2.07 -6.23 22.69
C VAL A 265 3.24 -6.40 21.72
N LEU A 266 3.65 -5.30 21.08
CA LEU A 266 4.72 -5.26 20.08
C LEU A 266 6.10 -5.18 20.75
N LYS A 267 6.44 -6.22 21.51
CA LYS A 267 7.74 -6.38 22.18
C LYS A 267 8.65 -7.33 21.43
N HIS A 268 8.18 -8.51 21.04
CA HIS A 268 9.01 -9.54 20.44
C HIS A 268 8.80 -9.62 18.94
N LYS A 269 9.83 -10.08 18.23
CA LYS A 269 9.74 -10.28 16.79
C LYS A 269 8.61 -11.25 16.44
N LEU A 270 7.79 -10.86 15.47
CA LEU A 270 6.71 -11.70 14.91
C LEU A 270 6.46 -11.33 13.45
N SER A 271 5.92 -12.27 12.68
CA SER A 271 5.53 -12.08 11.29
C SER A 271 4.34 -13.00 11.00
N ARG A 272 3.15 -12.40 10.97
CA ARG A 272 1.87 -13.10 10.98
C ARG A 272 0.97 -12.58 9.88
N VAL A 273 0.19 -13.50 9.30
CA VAL A 273 -0.99 -13.16 8.50
C VAL A 273 -2.21 -13.57 9.30
N TYR A 274 -3.06 -12.59 9.63
CA TYR A 274 -4.39 -12.81 10.17
C TYR A 274 -5.35 -13.00 9.02
N ALA A 275 -6.07 -14.11 9.03
CA ALA A 275 -6.87 -14.56 7.91
C ALA A 275 -7.84 -15.65 8.34
N THR A 276 -8.94 -15.81 7.60
CA THR A 276 -9.70 -17.06 7.65
C THR A 276 -8.88 -18.16 6.96
N PRO A 277 -8.67 -19.35 7.58
CA PRO A 277 -7.96 -20.45 6.93
C PRO A 277 -8.52 -20.77 5.54
N PRO A 278 -7.68 -21.05 4.52
CA PRO A 278 -8.16 -21.30 3.16
C PRO A 278 -9.21 -22.41 3.06
N ALA A 279 -9.08 -23.47 3.86
CA ALA A 279 -10.07 -24.55 3.92
C ALA A 279 -11.43 -24.10 4.45
N ASP A 280 -11.46 -23.11 5.35
CA ASP A 280 -12.70 -22.57 5.91
C ASP A 280 -13.39 -21.60 4.94
N ARG A 281 -12.64 -20.93 4.07
CA ARG A 281 -13.21 -20.04 3.04
C ARG A 281 -13.99 -20.77 1.94
N LEU A 282 -13.81 -22.08 1.83
CA LEU A 282 -14.58 -22.93 0.91
C LEU A 282 -15.98 -23.26 1.45
N LYS A 283 -16.27 -22.94 2.72
CA LYS A 283 -17.58 -23.14 3.33
C LYS A 283 -18.54 -22.04 2.87
N ASP A 284 -19.82 -22.37 2.75
CA ASP A 284 -20.88 -21.40 2.39
C ASP A 284 -20.93 -20.20 3.34
N PHE A 285 -20.64 -20.44 4.64
CA PHE A 285 -20.56 -19.42 5.67
C PHE A 285 -19.31 -19.62 6.50
N TYR A 286 -18.54 -18.54 6.67
CA TYR A 286 -17.35 -18.52 7.51
C TYR A 286 -17.18 -17.16 8.17
N ASN A 287 -16.44 -17.16 9.28
CA ASN A 287 -16.09 -15.91 9.96
C ASN A 287 -14.97 -15.22 9.20
N THR A 288 -15.21 -13.98 8.78
CA THR A 288 -14.18 -13.09 8.22
C THR A 288 -13.41 -12.41 9.34
N ILE A 289 -12.14 -12.07 9.09
CA ILE A 289 -11.38 -11.19 9.99
C ILE A 289 -12.04 -9.80 10.04
N PRO A 290 -11.80 -8.98 11.07
CA PRO A 290 -12.38 -7.63 11.15
C PRO A 290 -11.90 -6.75 9.99
N SER A 291 -12.74 -5.79 9.58
CA SER A 291 -12.38 -4.78 8.58
C SER A 291 -11.51 -3.65 9.15
N LYS A 292 -11.36 -3.58 10.48
CA LYS A 292 -10.54 -2.58 11.16
C LYS A 292 -9.78 -3.14 12.35
N TYR A 293 -8.63 -2.56 12.63
CA TYR A 293 -7.82 -2.80 13.83
C TYR A 293 -7.11 -1.51 14.23
N GLU A 294 -6.56 -1.48 15.43
CA GLU A 294 -5.96 -0.26 15.99
C GLU A 294 -4.51 -0.51 16.40
N ILE A 295 -3.67 0.50 16.13
CA ILE A 295 -2.32 0.61 16.67
C ILE A 295 -2.38 1.57 17.85
N HIS A 296 -1.97 1.09 19.02
CA HIS A 296 -1.88 1.87 20.24
C HIS A 296 -0.40 2.16 20.50
N ASP A 297 0.05 3.42 20.38
CA ASP A 297 1.41 3.83 20.74
C ASP A 297 1.38 4.58 22.07
N GLN A 298 1.50 3.85 23.19
CA GLN A 298 1.50 4.44 24.52
C GLN A 298 2.68 5.40 24.74
N GLY A 299 3.77 5.24 23.98
CA GLY A 299 4.92 6.12 24.08
C GLY A 299 4.66 7.52 23.51
N ARG A 300 3.73 7.64 22.57
CA ARG A 300 3.22 8.94 22.07
C ARG A 300 1.86 9.34 22.64
N GLN A 301 1.18 8.38 23.29
CA GLN A 301 -0.22 8.49 23.70
C GLN A 301 -1.14 8.73 22.50
N LEU A 302 -0.85 8.08 21.37
CA LEU A 302 -1.59 8.20 20.12
C LEU A 302 -2.15 6.86 19.70
N PHE A 303 -3.31 6.91 19.04
CA PHE A 303 -4.04 5.75 18.54
C PHE A 303 -4.38 5.95 17.08
N TYR A 304 -4.15 4.92 16.28
CA TYR A 304 -4.40 4.93 14.85
C TYR A 304 -5.28 3.77 14.47
N ARG A 305 -6.32 4.03 13.70
CA ARG A 305 -7.22 3.01 13.19
C ARG A 305 -6.87 2.69 11.75
N PHE A 306 -6.60 1.42 11.50
CA PHE A 306 -6.35 0.88 10.17
C PHE A 306 -7.62 0.21 9.69
N ILE A 307 -8.13 0.63 8.53
CA ILE A 307 -9.33 0.10 7.92
C ILE A 307 -8.95 -0.51 6.57
N ARG A 308 -9.39 -1.74 6.32
CA ARG A 308 -9.20 -2.46 5.07
C ARG A 308 -10.49 -2.54 4.27
N MET A 309 -10.37 -2.49 2.95
CA MET A 309 -11.46 -2.74 2.00
C MET A 309 -10.94 -3.59 0.84
N GLY A 310 -11.71 -4.58 0.39
CA GLY A 310 -11.37 -5.42 -0.78
C GLY A 310 -10.25 -6.46 -0.61
N PHE A 311 -9.57 -6.48 0.55
CA PHE A 311 -8.52 -7.44 0.90
C PHE A 311 -9.01 -8.43 1.95
N GLU A 312 -8.66 -9.71 1.84
CA GLU A 312 -9.14 -10.76 2.77
C GLU A 312 -8.23 -11.01 3.98
N ASP A 313 -6.99 -10.51 3.95
CA ASP A 313 -5.96 -10.78 4.96
C ASP A 313 -5.46 -9.49 5.62
N ILE A 314 -4.91 -9.60 6.83
CA ILE A 314 -4.14 -8.53 7.50
C ILE A 314 -2.74 -9.07 7.76
N TYR A 315 -1.73 -8.39 7.22
CA TYR A 315 -0.35 -8.67 7.52
C TYR A 315 0.12 -7.86 8.73
N LEU A 316 0.88 -8.49 9.63
CA LEU A 316 1.50 -7.84 10.77
C LEU A 316 2.91 -8.40 11.00
N CYS A 317 3.88 -7.51 11.01
CA CYS A 317 5.27 -7.82 11.30
C CYS A 317 5.86 -6.83 12.29
N ASN A 318 6.40 -7.38 13.38
CA ASN A 318 7.18 -6.64 14.35
C ASN A 318 8.65 -7.06 14.21
N PRO A 319 9.60 -6.14 14.00
CA PRO A 319 11.01 -6.50 13.85
C PRO A 319 11.66 -6.98 15.16
N GLY A 320 11.09 -6.67 16.34
CA GLY A 320 11.75 -6.95 17.62
C GLY A 320 13.11 -6.26 17.71
N SER A 321 14.12 -6.90 18.26
CA SER A 321 15.50 -6.36 18.30
C SER A 321 16.11 -6.07 16.93
N PHE A 322 15.56 -6.61 15.83
CA PHE A 322 16.12 -6.37 14.51
C PHE A 322 15.90 -4.92 14.04
N SER A 323 15.04 -4.14 14.70
CA SER A 323 14.86 -2.71 14.41
C SER A 323 16.17 -1.94 14.44
N ASP A 324 17.07 -2.31 15.35
CA ASP A 324 18.32 -1.59 15.63
C ASP A 324 19.28 -1.59 14.43
N LYS A 325 19.10 -2.52 13.49
CA LYS A 325 19.86 -2.58 12.22
C LYS A 325 19.48 -1.50 11.23
N TYR A 326 18.26 -0.97 11.36
CA TYR A 326 17.67 -0.08 10.37
C TYR A 326 17.60 1.37 10.85
N GLY A 327 17.83 1.63 12.13
CA GLY A 327 17.93 2.98 12.66
C GLY A 327 17.65 3.04 14.15
N LYS A 328 17.48 4.27 14.66
CA LYS A 328 17.21 4.52 16.09
C LYS A 328 15.72 4.44 16.43
N ASP A 329 14.84 4.67 15.46
CA ASP A 329 13.40 4.63 15.66
C ASP A 329 12.88 3.19 15.59
N TYR A 330 11.81 2.92 16.33
CA TYR A 330 11.12 1.64 16.28
C TYR A 330 9.99 1.69 15.25
N PHE A 331 9.65 0.55 14.64
CA PHE A 331 8.61 0.47 13.63
C PHE A 331 7.97 -0.91 13.58
N ILE A 332 6.83 -1.01 12.92
CA ILE A 332 6.23 -2.27 12.45
C ILE A 332 5.94 -2.19 10.96
N CYS A 333 5.70 -3.34 10.32
CA CYS A 333 5.12 -3.40 8.99
C CYS A 333 3.73 -4.05 9.10
N THR A 334 2.69 -3.37 8.66
CA THR A 334 1.32 -3.87 8.72
C THR A 334 0.48 -3.33 7.58
N GLY A 335 -0.62 -4.01 7.28
CA GLY A 335 -1.60 -3.50 6.32
C GLY A 335 -2.46 -4.62 5.75
N PRO A 336 -3.45 -4.26 4.91
CA PRO A 336 -4.29 -5.23 4.26
C PRO A 336 -3.56 -5.97 3.15
N ALA A 337 -3.90 -7.25 2.99
CA ALA A 337 -3.25 -8.12 2.02
C ALA A 337 -4.19 -9.21 1.47
N SER A 338 -3.75 -9.87 0.41
CA SER A 338 -4.34 -11.07 -0.16
C SER A 338 -3.16 -11.94 -0.60
N MET A 339 -2.70 -12.74 0.36
CA MET A 339 -1.45 -13.52 0.28
C MET A 339 -1.72 -15.02 0.27
N LEU A 340 -2.76 -15.46 0.98
CA LEU A 340 -3.06 -16.89 1.13
C LEU A 340 -3.91 -17.44 -0.02
N ILE A 341 -4.85 -16.63 -0.51
CA ILE A 341 -5.65 -16.93 -1.69
C ILE A 341 -5.43 -15.78 -2.68
N PRO A 342 -4.90 -16.07 -3.88
CA PRO A 342 -4.76 -15.07 -4.92
C PRO A 342 -6.09 -14.45 -5.32
N ILE A 343 -6.05 -13.16 -5.65
CA ILE A 343 -7.12 -12.43 -6.31
C ILE A 343 -7.16 -12.88 -7.76
N VAL A 344 -8.34 -13.30 -8.24
CA VAL A 344 -8.55 -13.67 -9.64
C VAL A 344 -9.27 -12.51 -10.34
N VAL A 345 -8.63 -11.90 -11.33
CA VAL A 345 -9.23 -10.84 -12.14
C VAL A 345 -9.52 -11.39 -13.53
N ASN A 346 -10.80 -11.66 -13.85
CA ASN A 346 -11.19 -12.22 -15.14
C ASN A 346 -11.08 -11.19 -16.28
N PRO A 347 -11.07 -11.62 -17.55
CA PRO A 347 -11.13 -10.73 -18.69
C PRO A 347 -12.31 -9.76 -18.62
N GLY A 348 -12.03 -8.45 -18.67
CA GLY A 348 -13.03 -7.38 -18.60
C GLY A 348 -13.44 -6.98 -17.18
N ASP A 349 -13.08 -7.76 -16.17
CA ASP A 349 -13.38 -7.46 -14.77
C ASP A 349 -12.37 -6.46 -14.18
N GLU A 350 -12.78 -5.86 -13.06
CA GLU A 350 -11.93 -5.05 -12.20
C GLU A 350 -11.97 -5.55 -10.75
N TRP A 351 -10.83 -5.45 -10.07
CA TRP A 351 -10.72 -5.65 -8.63
C TRP A 351 -10.31 -4.34 -7.95
N ARG A 352 -10.81 -4.13 -6.73
CA ARG A 352 -10.54 -2.91 -5.95
C ARG A 352 -10.09 -3.29 -4.54
N GLY A 353 -9.10 -2.57 -4.02
CA GLY A 353 -8.63 -2.69 -2.65
C GLY A 353 -8.26 -1.33 -2.06
N ALA A 354 -8.37 -1.16 -0.76
CA ALA A 354 -7.97 0.08 -0.09
C ALA A 354 -7.51 -0.11 1.35
N GLN A 355 -6.71 0.85 1.81
CA GLN A 355 -6.31 1.05 3.20
C GLN A 355 -6.64 2.48 3.61
N VAL A 356 -7.29 2.66 4.76
CA VAL A 356 -7.46 3.97 5.41
C VAL A 356 -6.73 3.94 6.74
N ILE A 357 -5.99 5.01 7.02
CA ILE A 357 -5.35 5.26 8.32
C ILE A 357 -6.02 6.49 8.91
N GLU A 358 -6.79 6.30 9.96
CA GLU A 358 -7.39 7.38 10.75
C GLU A 358 -6.55 7.60 12.01
N HIS A 359 -6.47 8.84 12.47
CA HIS A 359 -5.91 9.18 13.77
C HIS A 359 -6.99 9.82 14.63
N ASP A 360 -7.16 9.29 15.84
CA ASP A 360 -8.09 9.88 16.80
C ASP A 360 -7.36 10.99 17.58
N ASN A 361 -7.91 12.21 17.51
CA ASN A 361 -7.44 13.37 18.25
C ASN A 361 -8.21 13.56 19.58
N LEU A 362 -8.83 12.50 20.11
CA LEU A 362 -9.77 12.56 21.25
C LEU A 362 -9.18 13.25 22.50
#